data_AF-A0A1Q8Q2H6-F1
#
_entry.id   AF-A0A1Q8Q2H6-F1
#
_cell.length_a   1.000
_cell.length_b   1.000
_cell.length_c   1.000
_cell.angle_alpha   90.00
_cell.angle_beta   90.00
_cell.angle_gamma   90.00
#
_symmetry.space_group_name_H-M   'P 1'
#
loop_
_entity.id
_entity.type
_entity.pdbx_description
1 polymer ?
#
loop_
_entity_poly.entity_id
_entity_poly.type
_entity_poly.pdbx_seq_one_letter_code
_entity_poly.pdbx_strand_id
1 'polypeptide(L)'
;MKYTISRKLFTGFFTVLFILIATVALSYHQISSVDSTYSELINDRAAKVVMIKDLVLEIKREQVFARDYLLGDESAFDKFYKSRDKYEQQSAEFEKILILPETKQNLQELNELEKEYADYVGGLFKLKKQNKTAEYEALLPQDSEITGRFSSKAKEITDVIQASLVEGKEDTSQQVKTTKNWILGLGLISVFAALFIAFYMSRLISNPIKSISNEAKRIASGDLASQKLNIKNKDEIGELSDSFHQMAMNIRRLIQQVGLNAEQVAAASEQLSANAEQTSKATEQISSTMQQVAAGTENQARSAEETSRTVNEMSIGIKQISENSQQVSHTAAKALDKAGEGNQSIQTAVDQMNSINNTVHRLGEVISSLGRRSKEIGQIIEVITGISAQTNLLALNAAIEAARAGEHGKGFAVVADEVRKLAEQSSESAQQISQLVAAIQDETEKAVISMENATKEVVEGIGVVETAGASFGQIQHSVSEVAGQIQEISSAVQQMSAGTEQMVRSVTEMAELTELTAAGTQEVSAATEEQLASMEEISLSSSSLANMAEELQLLIGKFKVQ
;
A
#
# COMPACT_ATOMS: atom_id res chain seq x y z
N MET A 1 -54.44 17.09 4.20
CA MET A 1 -54.03 18.09 3.18
C MET A 1 -53.00 19.02 3.81
N LYS A 2 -51.78 19.11 3.26
CA LYS A 2 -50.76 20.08 3.72
C LYS A 2 -51.27 21.51 3.40
N TYR A 3 -51.32 22.39 4.39
CA TYR A 3 -51.75 23.77 4.21
C TYR A 3 -50.52 24.63 3.90
N THR A 4 -50.16 24.64 2.61
CA THR A 4 -48.99 25.34 2.05
C THR A 4 -48.94 26.82 2.44
N ILE A 5 -47.75 27.43 2.51
CA ILE A 5 -47.57 28.87 2.73
C ILE A 5 -48.42 29.68 1.74
N SER A 6 -48.43 29.28 0.47
CA SER A 6 -49.25 29.89 -0.58
C SER A 6 -50.74 29.89 -0.22
N ARG A 7 -51.29 28.74 0.18
CA ARG A 7 -52.69 28.64 0.67
C ARG A 7 -52.95 29.49 1.90
N LYS A 8 -52.04 29.57 2.88
CA LYS A 8 -52.19 30.43 4.07
C LYS A 8 -52.25 31.92 3.70
N LEU A 9 -51.35 32.37 2.84
CA LEU A 9 -51.34 33.74 2.32
C LEU A 9 -52.62 34.02 1.53
N PHE A 10 -52.99 33.12 0.62
CA PHE A 10 -54.20 33.26 -0.18
C PHE A 10 -55.45 33.36 0.69
N THR A 11 -55.59 32.52 1.72
CA THR A 11 -56.74 32.60 2.65
C THR A 11 -56.73 33.89 3.47
N GLY A 12 -55.57 34.38 3.90
CA GLY A 12 -55.46 35.65 4.63
C GLY A 12 -55.87 36.85 3.77
N PHE A 13 -55.30 36.95 2.56
CA PHE A 13 -55.63 38.02 1.61
C PHE A 13 -57.08 37.95 1.13
N PHE A 14 -57.60 36.75 0.86
CA PHE A 14 -59.00 36.56 0.46
C PHE A 14 -59.96 36.99 1.57
N THR A 15 -59.65 36.68 2.83
CA THR A 15 -60.48 37.10 3.98
C THR A 15 -60.51 38.63 4.11
N VAL A 16 -59.36 39.29 3.96
CA VAL A 16 -59.28 40.77 3.98
C VAL A 16 -60.07 41.39 2.81
N LEU A 17 -59.93 40.84 1.60
CA LEU A 17 -60.65 41.31 0.42
C LEU A 17 -62.16 41.12 0.56
N PHE A 18 -62.59 39.98 1.10
CA PHE A 18 -64.00 39.69 1.36
C PHE A 18 -64.60 40.69 2.37
N ILE A 19 -63.88 40.98 3.46
CA ILE A 19 -64.28 42.00 4.44
C ILE A 19 -64.40 43.37 3.76
N LEU A 20 -63.44 43.75 2.91
CA LEU A 20 -63.48 45.03 2.21
C LEU A 20 -64.68 45.14 1.25
N ILE A 21 -64.96 44.09 0.47
CA ILE A 21 -66.11 44.04 -0.43
C ILE A 21 -67.42 44.15 0.37
N ALA A 22 -67.54 43.43 1.48
CA ALA A 22 -68.72 43.50 2.34
C ALA A 22 -68.94 44.91 2.92
N THR A 23 -67.88 45.57 3.38
CA THR A 23 -67.94 46.94 3.91
C THR A 23 -68.36 47.96 2.85
N VAL A 24 -67.85 47.83 1.61
CA VAL A 24 -68.26 48.69 0.49
C VAL A 24 -69.73 48.47 0.12
N ALA A 25 -70.18 47.21 0.01
CA ALA A 25 -71.56 46.88 -0.33
C ALA A 25 -72.56 47.40 0.72
N LEU A 26 -72.26 47.24 2.01
CA LEU A 26 -73.10 47.75 3.10
C LEU A 26 -73.12 49.28 3.14
N SER A 27 -71.98 49.94 2.93
CA SER A 27 -71.90 51.40 2.88
C SER A 27 -72.73 51.98 1.73
N TYR A 28 -72.68 51.34 0.56
CA TYR A 28 -73.48 51.73 -0.60
C TYR A 28 -74.99 51.61 -0.32
N HIS A 29 -75.43 50.50 0.30
CA HIS A 29 -76.82 50.28 0.67
C HIS A 29 -77.34 51.36 1.65
N GLN A 30 -76.55 51.71 2.67
CA GLN A 30 -76.95 52.69 3.67
C GLN A 30 -77.03 54.13 3.11
N ILE A 31 -76.11 54.50 2.21
CA ILE A 31 -76.13 55.80 1.53
C ILE A 31 -77.38 55.94 0.63
N SER A 32 -77.75 54.88 -0.09
CA SER A 32 -78.95 54.89 -0.94
C SER A 32 -80.25 55.09 -0.14
N SER A 33 -80.32 54.61 1.10
CA SER A 33 -81.48 54.83 1.98
C SER A 33 -81.62 56.30 2.40
N VAL A 34 -80.50 56.96 2.71
CA VAL A 34 -80.46 58.39 3.07
C VAL A 34 -80.88 59.27 1.88
N ASP A 35 -80.43 58.94 0.67
CA ASP A 35 -80.78 59.67 -0.55
C ASP A 35 -82.29 59.65 -0.85
N SER A 36 -82.94 58.51 -0.60
CA SER A 36 -84.40 58.36 -0.75
C SER A 36 -85.17 59.23 0.25
N THR A 37 -84.80 59.23 1.53
CA THR A 37 -85.47 60.06 2.56
C THR A 37 -85.27 61.56 2.27
N TYR A 38 -84.09 61.95 1.81
CA TYR A 38 -83.79 63.34 1.45
C TYR A 38 -84.64 63.82 0.25
N SER A 39 -84.84 62.95 -0.74
CA SER A 39 -85.67 63.24 -1.92
C SER A 39 -87.14 63.45 -1.55
N GLU A 40 -87.68 62.68 -0.60
CA GLU A 40 -89.05 62.84 -0.08
C GLU A 40 -89.23 64.19 0.64
N LEU A 41 -88.25 64.59 1.46
CA LEU A 41 -88.27 65.85 2.20
C LEU A 41 -88.37 67.07 1.28
N ILE A 42 -87.61 67.08 0.18
CA ILE A 42 -87.56 68.20 -0.77
C ILE A 42 -88.72 68.16 -1.77
N ASN A 43 -88.99 67.02 -2.40
CA ASN A 43 -89.93 66.97 -3.52
C ASN A 43 -91.41 66.88 -3.08
N ASP A 44 -91.69 66.46 -1.85
CA ASP A 44 -93.05 66.34 -1.33
C ASP A 44 -93.36 67.41 -0.27
N ARG A 45 -92.66 67.37 0.87
CA ARG A 45 -93.00 68.21 2.03
C ARG A 45 -92.74 69.70 1.77
N ALA A 46 -91.63 70.06 1.14
CA ALA A 46 -91.32 71.45 0.83
C ALA A 46 -92.21 72.02 -0.28
N ALA A 47 -92.53 71.20 -1.30
CA ALA A 47 -93.43 71.60 -2.40
C ALA A 47 -94.83 71.98 -1.89
N LYS A 48 -95.39 71.24 -0.93
CA LYS A 48 -96.70 71.53 -0.31
C LYS A 48 -96.74 72.89 0.40
N VAL A 49 -95.66 73.30 1.07
CA VAL A 49 -95.57 74.62 1.73
C VAL A 49 -95.62 75.75 0.71
N VAL A 50 -95.02 75.57 -0.47
CA VAL A 50 -95.05 76.58 -1.54
C VAL A 50 -96.48 76.72 -2.10
N MET A 51 -97.16 75.61 -2.36
CA MET A 51 -98.51 75.63 -2.93
C MET A 51 -99.56 76.31 -2.04
N ILE A 52 -99.57 76.05 -0.72
CA ILE A 52 -100.51 76.76 0.17
C ILE A 52 -100.23 78.27 0.22
N LYS A 53 -98.95 78.68 0.15
CA LYS A 53 -98.60 80.11 0.10
C LYS A 53 -99.07 80.77 -1.19
N ASP A 54 -99.00 80.07 -2.31
CA ASP A 54 -99.52 80.57 -3.59
C ASP A 54 -101.05 80.74 -3.56
N LEU A 55 -101.79 79.82 -2.94
CA LEU A 55 -103.24 79.95 -2.75
C LEU A 55 -103.63 81.19 -1.94
N VAL A 56 -102.94 81.42 -0.83
CA VAL A 56 -103.16 82.61 0.01
C VAL A 56 -102.85 83.89 -0.76
N LEU A 57 -101.88 83.85 -1.68
CA LEU A 57 -101.51 84.98 -2.50
C LEU A 57 -102.62 85.34 -3.51
N GLU A 58 -103.22 84.36 -4.18
CA GLU A 58 -104.30 84.62 -5.15
C GLU A 58 -105.54 85.20 -4.46
N ILE A 59 -105.85 84.80 -3.23
CA ILE A 59 -106.96 85.38 -2.47
C ILE A 59 -106.68 86.83 -2.07
N LYS A 60 -105.44 87.13 -1.66
CA LYS A 60 -105.04 88.53 -1.40
C LYS A 60 -105.15 89.38 -2.67
N ARG A 61 -104.90 88.81 -3.84
CA ARG A 61 -105.11 89.50 -5.11
C ARG A 61 -106.60 89.72 -5.40
N GLU A 62 -107.46 88.74 -5.16
CA GLU A 62 -108.91 88.91 -5.23
C GLU A 62 -109.38 90.07 -4.34
N GLN A 63 -108.94 90.14 -3.08
CA GLN A 63 -109.27 91.24 -2.17
C GLN A 63 -108.83 92.60 -2.72
N VAL A 64 -107.60 92.68 -3.24
CA VAL A 64 -107.07 93.91 -3.84
C VAL A 64 -107.91 94.31 -5.06
N PHE A 65 -108.22 93.38 -5.96
CA PHE A 65 -109.00 93.67 -7.17
C PHE A 65 -110.47 93.99 -6.87
N ALA A 66 -111.07 93.34 -5.87
CA ALA A 66 -112.41 93.68 -5.37
C ALA A 66 -112.45 95.15 -4.92
N ARG A 67 -111.49 95.55 -4.10
CA ARG A 67 -111.36 96.93 -3.62
C ARG A 67 -111.09 97.92 -4.76
N ASP A 68 -110.18 97.59 -5.68
CA ASP A 68 -109.81 98.49 -6.79
C ASP A 68 -111.00 98.73 -7.73
N TYR A 69 -111.82 97.70 -7.99
CA TYR A 69 -113.06 97.86 -8.75
C TYR A 69 -114.05 98.75 -8.00
N LEU A 70 -114.16 98.62 -6.67
CA LEU A 70 -115.01 99.49 -5.83
C LEU A 70 -114.51 100.94 -5.76
N LEU A 71 -113.22 101.20 -5.96
CA LEU A 71 -112.64 102.54 -6.03
C LEU A 71 -112.72 103.19 -7.43
N GLY A 72 -113.06 102.43 -8.47
CA GLY A 72 -113.36 102.97 -9.81
C GLY A 72 -112.53 102.40 -10.97
N ASP A 73 -111.64 101.43 -10.72
CA ASP A 73 -110.91 100.74 -11.81
C ASP A 73 -111.78 99.63 -12.42
N GLU A 74 -112.38 99.88 -13.60
CA GLU A 74 -113.18 98.85 -14.27
C GLU A 74 -112.36 97.62 -14.69
N SER A 75 -111.05 97.75 -14.92
CA SER A 75 -110.18 96.62 -15.30
C SER A 75 -109.98 95.61 -14.17
N ALA A 76 -110.25 96.00 -12.92
CA ALA A 76 -110.14 95.13 -11.77
C ALA A 76 -111.25 94.07 -11.71
N PHE A 77 -112.37 94.25 -12.42
CA PHE A 77 -113.42 93.24 -12.51
C PHE A 77 -112.90 91.93 -13.13
N ASP A 78 -112.31 92.00 -14.33
CA ASP A 78 -111.77 90.82 -15.01
C ASP A 78 -110.57 90.22 -14.25
N LYS A 79 -109.76 91.07 -13.59
CA LYS A 79 -108.62 90.61 -12.78
C LYS A 79 -109.06 89.84 -11.54
N PHE A 80 -110.17 90.24 -10.89
CA PHE A 80 -110.76 89.50 -9.78
C PHE A 80 -111.13 88.08 -10.21
N TYR A 81 -111.94 87.93 -11.26
CA TYR A 81 -112.37 86.61 -11.73
C TYR A 81 -111.20 85.77 -12.26
N LYS A 82 -110.17 86.39 -12.86
CA LYS A 82 -108.96 85.67 -13.27
C LYS A 82 -108.13 85.17 -12.08
N SER A 83 -108.08 85.93 -10.98
CA SER A 83 -107.41 85.52 -9.74
C SER A 83 -108.17 84.36 -9.09
N ARG A 84 -109.50 84.42 -9.11
CA ARG A 84 -110.39 83.34 -8.67
C ARG A 84 -110.23 82.06 -9.47
N ASP A 85 -110.25 82.13 -10.80
CA ASP A 85 -109.99 80.95 -11.66
C ASP A 85 -108.64 80.31 -11.32
N LYS A 86 -107.65 81.13 -11.01
CA LYS A 86 -106.32 80.66 -10.65
C LYS A 86 -106.29 80.04 -9.25
N TYR A 87 -107.02 80.61 -8.29
CA TYR A 87 -107.23 80.00 -6.98
C TYR A 87 -107.93 78.65 -7.11
N GLU A 88 -109.02 78.54 -7.87
CA GLU A 88 -109.73 77.27 -8.09
C GLU A 88 -108.82 76.21 -8.72
N GLN A 89 -108.02 76.58 -9.74
CA GLN A 89 -107.05 75.67 -10.35
C GLN A 89 -105.96 75.22 -9.38
N GLN A 90 -105.33 76.16 -8.67
CA GLN A 90 -104.28 75.85 -7.72
C GLN A 90 -104.81 75.05 -6.53
N SER A 91 -106.05 75.30 -6.12
CA SER A 91 -106.66 74.61 -4.98
C SER A 91 -106.96 73.16 -5.34
N ALA A 92 -107.46 72.92 -6.56
CA ALA A 92 -107.66 71.59 -7.10
C ALA A 92 -106.35 70.80 -7.27
N GLU A 93 -105.24 71.46 -7.65
CA GLU A 93 -103.91 70.81 -7.67
C GLU A 93 -103.39 70.50 -6.28
N PHE A 94 -103.57 71.43 -5.35
CA PHE A 94 -103.13 71.26 -3.97
C PHE A 94 -103.90 70.13 -3.27
N GLU A 95 -105.22 70.02 -3.51
CA GLU A 95 -106.05 68.93 -2.99
C GLU A 95 -105.57 67.53 -3.40
N LYS A 96 -105.03 67.38 -4.63
CA LYS A 96 -104.52 66.08 -5.14
C LYS A 96 -103.30 65.58 -4.38
N ILE A 97 -102.48 66.49 -3.84
CA ILE A 97 -101.23 66.13 -3.16
C ILE A 97 -101.34 66.17 -1.63
N LEU A 98 -102.43 66.73 -1.09
CA LEU A 98 -102.71 66.63 0.34
C LEU A 98 -103.07 65.18 0.70
N ILE A 99 -102.43 64.65 1.74
CA ILE A 99 -102.63 63.28 2.23
C ILE A 99 -103.32 63.30 3.60
N LEU A 100 -102.97 64.27 4.45
CA LEU A 100 -103.48 64.38 5.82
C LEU A 100 -104.97 64.78 5.80
N PRO A 101 -105.85 63.99 6.46
CA PRO A 101 -107.29 64.28 6.51
C PRO A 101 -107.59 65.70 7.04
N GLU A 102 -106.84 66.13 8.05
CA GLU A 102 -106.95 67.46 8.65
C GLU A 102 -106.66 68.58 7.63
N THR A 103 -105.58 68.46 6.86
CA THR A 103 -105.25 69.47 5.83
C THR A 103 -106.23 69.49 4.66
N LYS A 104 -106.82 68.34 4.30
CA LYS A 104 -107.86 68.27 3.26
C LYS A 104 -109.13 68.97 3.73
N GLN A 105 -109.57 68.68 4.96
CA GLN A 105 -110.75 69.33 5.54
C GLN A 105 -110.54 70.84 5.63
N ASN A 106 -109.38 71.28 6.10
CA ASN A 106 -109.07 72.71 6.16
C ASN A 106 -109.04 73.37 4.77
N LEU A 107 -108.56 72.68 3.72
CA LEU A 107 -108.61 73.19 2.35
C LEU A 107 -110.05 73.29 1.83
N GLN A 108 -110.91 72.32 2.15
CA GLN A 108 -112.34 72.39 1.81
C GLN A 108 -113.02 73.59 2.48
N GLU A 109 -112.79 73.81 3.78
CA GLU A 109 -113.27 74.99 4.49
C GLU A 109 -112.71 76.28 3.89
N LEU A 110 -111.45 76.27 3.45
CA LEU A 110 -110.81 77.41 2.77
C LEU A 110 -111.47 77.71 1.41
N ASN A 111 -111.82 76.68 0.65
CA ASN A 111 -112.54 76.80 -0.62
C ASN A 111 -113.98 77.28 -0.42
N GLU A 112 -114.67 76.83 0.63
CA GLU A 112 -115.99 77.35 0.98
C GLU A 112 -115.94 78.83 1.37
N LEU A 113 -114.91 79.24 2.10
CA LEU A 113 -114.66 80.64 2.44
C LEU A 113 -114.34 81.50 1.21
N GLU A 114 -113.57 80.99 0.25
CA GLU A 114 -113.34 81.69 -1.01
C GLU A 114 -114.65 81.88 -1.77
N LYS A 115 -115.47 80.84 -1.87
CA LYS A 115 -116.78 80.93 -2.52
C LYS A 115 -117.71 81.92 -1.83
N GLU A 116 -117.75 81.90 -0.49
CA GLU A 116 -118.47 82.87 0.35
C GLU A 116 -117.99 84.30 0.05
N TYR A 117 -116.67 84.49 -0.05
CA TYR A 117 -116.06 85.78 -0.40
C TYR A 117 -116.42 86.23 -1.82
N ALA A 118 -116.36 85.33 -2.79
CA ALA A 118 -116.64 85.65 -4.17
C ALA A 118 -118.12 85.99 -4.41
N ASP A 119 -119.04 85.30 -3.73
CA ASP A 119 -120.47 85.63 -3.76
C ASP A 119 -120.74 86.99 -3.09
N TYR A 120 -120.07 87.27 -1.97
CA TYR A 120 -120.11 88.58 -1.30
C TYR A 120 -119.62 89.71 -2.22
N VAL A 121 -118.44 89.57 -2.83
CA VAL A 121 -117.88 90.56 -3.77
C VAL A 121 -118.76 90.68 -5.03
N GLY A 122 -119.29 89.57 -5.55
CA GLY A 122 -120.24 89.58 -6.67
C GLY A 122 -121.51 90.40 -6.37
N GLY A 123 -122.01 90.31 -5.14
CA GLY A 123 -123.10 91.16 -4.63
C GLY A 123 -122.72 92.64 -4.62
N LEU A 124 -121.54 92.98 -4.11
CA LEU A 124 -121.01 94.35 -4.11
C LEU A 124 -120.85 94.92 -5.53
N PHE A 125 -120.31 94.12 -6.45
CA PHE A 125 -120.15 94.52 -7.85
C PHE A 125 -121.48 94.81 -8.54
N LYS A 126 -122.52 94.02 -8.23
CA LYS A 126 -123.88 94.22 -8.76
C LYS A 126 -124.52 95.51 -8.22
N LEU A 127 -124.35 95.80 -6.93
CA LEU A 127 -124.84 97.03 -6.30
C LEU A 127 -124.13 98.27 -6.83
N LYS A 128 -122.80 98.20 -7.02
CA LYS A 128 -122.00 99.28 -7.63
C LYS A 128 -122.47 99.56 -9.06
N LYS A 129 -122.73 98.54 -9.86
CA LYS A 129 -123.23 98.70 -11.25
C LYS A 129 -124.64 99.33 -11.33
N GLN A 130 -125.43 99.21 -10.26
CA GLN A 130 -126.76 99.82 -10.14
C GLN A 130 -126.74 101.24 -9.54
N ASN A 131 -125.55 101.83 -9.30
CA ASN A 131 -125.36 103.14 -8.66
C ASN A 131 -126.00 103.27 -7.27
N LYS A 132 -126.18 102.15 -6.55
CA LYS A 132 -126.74 102.12 -5.19
C LYS A 132 -125.64 102.29 -4.13
N THR A 133 -125.01 103.45 -4.10
CA THR A 133 -123.79 103.70 -3.31
C THR A 133 -123.98 103.46 -1.81
N ALA A 134 -125.09 103.93 -1.24
CA ALA A 134 -125.38 103.74 0.18
C ALA A 134 -125.63 102.27 0.58
N GLU A 135 -126.12 101.43 -0.35
CA GLU A 135 -126.42 100.01 -0.06
C GLU A 135 -125.14 99.14 -0.07
N TYR A 136 -124.15 99.44 -0.93
CA TYR A 136 -122.91 98.67 -0.92
C TYR A 136 -121.92 99.15 0.15
N GLU A 137 -121.90 100.45 0.48
CA GLU A 137 -121.02 100.97 1.55
C GLU A 137 -121.36 100.38 2.92
N ALA A 138 -122.65 100.09 3.17
CA ALA A 138 -123.11 99.41 4.38
C ALA A 138 -122.62 97.96 4.50
N LEU A 139 -122.28 97.31 3.38
CA LEU A 139 -121.80 95.93 3.33
C LEU A 139 -120.27 95.83 3.44
N LEU A 140 -119.52 96.91 3.23
CA LEU A 140 -118.04 96.92 3.29
C LEU A 140 -117.43 96.36 4.60
N PRO A 141 -118.02 96.56 5.80
CA PRO A 141 -117.44 96.01 7.03
C PRO A 141 -117.33 94.46 7.03
N GLN A 142 -118.23 93.76 6.31
CA GLN A 142 -118.20 92.29 6.22
C GLN A 142 -116.96 91.74 5.51
N ASP A 143 -116.28 92.53 4.66
CA ASP A 143 -115.02 92.16 4.01
C ASP A 143 -113.96 91.79 5.05
N SER A 144 -113.84 92.56 6.14
CA SER A 144 -112.84 92.31 7.19
C SER A 144 -113.06 91.00 7.96
N GLU A 145 -114.31 90.52 8.07
CA GLU A 145 -114.65 89.29 8.78
C GLU A 145 -114.37 88.04 7.94
N ILE A 146 -114.79 88.03 6.66
CA ILE A 146 -114.55 86.90 5.75
C ILE A 146 -113.06 86.73 5.49
N THR A 147 -112.35 87.83 5.24
CA THR A 147 -110.89 87.81 4.98
C THR A 147 -110.07 87.41 6.20
N GLY A 148 -110.53 87.75 7.42
CA GLY A 148 -109.95 87.29 8.68
C GLY A 148 -110.07 85.77 8.87
N ARG A 149 -111.26 85.20 8.61
CA ARG A 149 -111.49 83.74 8.66
C ARG A 149 -110.60 83.00 7.65
N PHE A 150 -110.48 83.55 6.44
CA PHE A 150 -109.62 83.01 5.40
C PHE A 150 -108.15 82.98 5.84
N SER A 151 -107.61 84.10 6.33
CA SER A 151 -106.22 84.17 6.79
C SER A 151 -105.94 83.24 7.97
N SER A 152 -106.91 83.00 8.84
CA SER A 152 -106.78 82.04 9.95
C SER A 152 -106.69 80.61 9.43
N LYS A 153 -107.63 80.20 8.57
CA LYS A 153 -107.69 78.82 8.05
C LYS A 153 -106.49 78.49 7.16
N ALA A 154 -106.06 79.43 6.33
CA ALA A 154 -104.83 79.31 5.56
C ALA A 154 -103.57 79.14 6.42
N LYS A 155 -103.52 79.81 7.58
CA LYS A 155 -102.43 79.69 8.53
C LYS A 155 -102.41 78.31 9.18
N GLU A 156 -103.56 77.75 9.56
CA GLU A 156 -103.66 76.38 10.09
C GLU A 156 -103.07 75.35 9.11
N ILE A 157 -103.41 75.43 7.82
CA ILE A 157 -102.84 74.53 6.80
C ILE A 157 -101.32 74.72 6.68
N THR A 158 -100.87 75.98 6.68
CA THR A 158 -99.44 76.30 6.57
C THR A 158 -98.65 75.76 7.76
N ASP A 159 -99.16 75.91 8.98
CA ASP A 159 -98.49 75.47 10.21
C ASP A 159 -98.37 73.94 10.28
N VAL A 160 -99.41 73.19 9.88
CA VAL A 160 -99.38 71.71 9.85
C VAL A 160 -98.35 71.18 8.84
N ILE A 161 -98.32 71.74 7.63
CA ILE A 161 -97.38 71.29 6.59
C ILE A 161 -95.95 71.73 6.94
N GLN A 162 -95.77 72.91 7.52
CA GLN A 162 -94.46 73.39 7.97
C GLN A 162 -93.92 72.57 9.15
N ALA A 163 -94.77 72.12 10.08
CA ALA A 163 -94.38 71.19 11.14
C ALA A 163 -93.89 69.85 10.57
N SER A 164 -94.60 69.29 9.59
CA SER A 164 -94.19 68.04 8.90
C SER A 164 -92.84 68.19 8.18
N LEU A 165 -92.54 69.36 7.59
CA LEU A 165 -91.25 69.64 6.97
C LEU A 165 -90.10 69.72 7.99
N VAL A 166 -90.34 70.30 9.17
CA VAL A 166 -89.35 70.39 10.25
C VAL A 166 -89.05 69.00 10.83
N GLU A 167 -90.09 68.19 11.07
CA GLU A 167 -89.94 66.80 11.53
C GLU A 167 -89.10 65.96 10.56
N GLY A 168 -89.42 66.02 9.27
CA GLY A 168 -88.67 65.27 8.26
C GLY A 168 -87.20 65.70 8.13
N LYS A 169 -86.88 66.97 8.40
CA LYS A 169 -85.50 67.46 8.44
C LYS A 169 -84.73 66.88 9.64
N GLU A 170 -85.36 66.81 10.81
CA GLU A 170 -84.76 66.25 12.02
C GLU A 170 -84.48 64.74 11.85
N ASP A 171 -85.45 63.99 11.32
CA ASP A 171 -85.32 62.55 11.03
C ASP A 171 -84.20 62.26 10.03
N THR A 172 -84.15 63.02 8.92
CA THR A 172 -83.09 62.87 7.91
C THR A 172 -81.71 63.18 8.50
N SER A 173 -81.62 64.20 9.36
CA SER A 173 -80.37 64.56 10.06
C SER A 173 -79.90 63.45 11.02
N GLN A 174 -80.82 62.82 11.76
CA GLN A 174 -80.50 61.67 12.61
C GLN A 174 -80.07 60.46 11.79
N GLN A 175 -80.73 60.17 10.67
CA GLN A 175 -80.40 59.06 9.79
C GLN A 175 -79.00 59.22 9.16
N VAL A 176 -78.61 60.45 8.81
CA VAL A 176 -77.25 60.79 8.35
C VAL A 176 -76.20 60.52 9.44
N LYS A 177 -76.47 60.94 10.70
CA LYS A 177 -75.53 60.71 11.82
C LYS A 177 -75.34 59.22 12.09
N THR A 178 -76.43 58.46 12.15
CA THR A 178 -76.39 57.01 12.36
C THR A 178 -75.63 56.30 11.24
N THR A 179 -75.87 56.70 9.98
CA THR A 179 -75.16 56.16 8.80
C THR A 179 -73.65 56.44 8.85
N LYS A 180 -73.24 57.66 9.22
CA LYS A 180 -71.81 58.01 9.39
C LYS A 180 -71.14 57.15 10.47
N ASN A 181 -71.79 56.93 11.61
CA ASN A 181 -71.24 56.12 12.70
C ASN A 181 -71.11 54.64 12.31
N TRP A 182 -72.06 54.08 11.57
CA TRP A 182 -71.99 52.71 11.06
C TRP A 182 -70.84 52.51 10.06
N ILE A 183 -70.67 53.43 9.11
CA ILE A 183 -69.57 53.37 8.13
C ILE A 183 -68.20 53.45 8.84
N LEU A 184 -68.05 54.37 9.80
CA LEU A 184 -66.82 54.49 10.59
C LEU A 184 -66.54 53.23 11.44
N GLY A 185 -67.57 52.66 12.08
CA GLY A 185 -67.45 51.45 12.89
C GLY A 185 -67.01 50.23 12.06
N LEU A 186 -67.67 49.98 10.92
CA LEU A 186 -67.31 48.88 10.01
C LEU A 186 -65.91 49.06 9.41
N GLY A 187 -65.53 50.30 9.07
CA GLY A 187 -64.20 50.63 8.59
C GLY A 187 -63.11 50.30 9.61
N LEU A 188 -63.29 50.70 10.88
CA LEU A 188 -62.33 50.42 11.95
C LEU A 188 -62.18 48.91 12.21
N ILE A 189 -63.29 48.16 12.28
CA ILE A 189 -63.25 46.70 12.48
C ILE A 189 -62.47 46.01 11.35
N SER A 190 -62.69 46.45 10.10
CA SER A 190 -61.99 45.91 8.94
C SER A 190 -60.47 46.14 9.01
N VAL A 191 -60.04 47.32 9.45
CA VAL A 191 -58.61 47.65 9.64
C VAL A 191 -58.00 46.80 10.75
N PHE A 192 -58.66 46.66 11.90
CA PHE A 192 -58.18 45.82 12.99
C PHE A 192 -58.07 44.34 12.59
N ALA A 193 -59.06 43.82 11.88
CA ALA A 193 -59.02 42.45 11.36
C ALA A 193 -57.84 42.24 10.39
N ALA A 194 -57.59 43.19 9.48
CA ALA A 194 -56.46 43.12 8.55
C ALA A 194 -55.10 43.16 9.27
N LEU A 195 -54.93 44.04 10.26
CA LEU A 195 -53.71 44.11 11.08
C LEU A 195 -53.47 42.83 11.87
N PHE A 196 -54.53 42.25 12.45
CA PHE A 196 -54.44 40.99 13.19
C PHE A 196 -54.01 39.83 12.30
N ILE A 197 -54.62 39.69 11.12
CA ILE A 197 -54.27 38.65 10.13
C ILE A 197 -52.82 38.84 9.66
N ALA A 198 -52.40 40.07 9.36
CA ALA A 198 -51.02 40.38 8.95
C ALA A 198 -50.00 40.04 10.04
N PHE A 199 -50.27 40.41 11.29
CA PHE A 199 -49.42 40.09 12.44
C PHE A 199 -49.32 38.58 12.68
N TYR A 200 -50.45 37.87 12.63
CA TYR A 200 -50.50 36.42 12.84
C TYR A 200 -49.73 35.66 11.74
N MET A 201 -49.92 36.04 10.47
CA MET A 201 -49.21 35.46 9.33
C MET A 201 -47.70 35.75 9.38
N SER A 202 -47.31 36.98 9.73
CA SER A 202 -45.90 37.37 9.89
C SER A 202 -45.21 36.50 10.94
N ARG A 203 -45.85 36.26 12.08
CA ARG A 203 -45.30 35.43 13.16
C ARG A 203 -45.20 33.95 12.79
N LEU A 204 -46.18 33.42 12.05
CA LEU A 204 -46.22 32.03 11.58
C LEU A 204 -45.12 31.68 10.57
N ILE A 205 -44.70 32.65 9.74
CA ILE A 205 -43.70 32.43 8.69
C ILE A 205 -42.31 32.90 9.15
N SER A 206 -42.20 34.13 9.69
CA SER A 206 -40.90 34.76 9.95
C SER A 206 -40.13 34.08 11.08
N ASN A 207 -40.80 33.60 12.13
CA ASN A 207 -40.11 33.03 13.29
C ASN A 207 -39.40 31.70 12.95
N PRO A 208 -40.06 30.70 12.35
CA PRO A 208 -39.38 29.48 11.92
C PRO A 208 -38.24 29.73 10.93
N ILE A 209 -38.40 30.65 9.97
CA ILE A 209 -37.34 31.00 9.01
C ILE A 209 -36.14 31.62 9.73
N LYS A 210 -36.37 32.51 10.69
CA LYS A 210 -35.29 33.06 11.53
C LYS A 210 -34.57 31.98 12.32
N SER A 211 -35.29 30.99 12.86
CA SER A 211 -34.68 29.86 13.57
C SER A 211 -33.80 29.03 12.64
N ILE A 212 -34.27 28.67 11.44
CA ILE A 212 -33.47 27.95 10.43
C ILE A 212 -32.25 28.78 10.02
N SER A 213 -32.43 30.10 9.80
CA SER A 213 -31.33 31.01 9.43
C SER A 213 -30.27 31.14 10.52
N ASN A 214 -30.68 31.22 11.79
CA ASN A 214 -29.74 31.26 12.91
C ASN A 214 -28.97 29.96 13.04
N GLU A 215 -29.63 28.82 12.83
CA GLU A 215 -28.97 27.52 12.85
C GLU A 215 -28.00 27.35 11.67
N ALA A 216 -28.36 27.84 10.48
CA ALA A 216 -27.44 27.92 9.34
C ALA A 216 -26.20 28.76 9.64
N LYS A 217 -26.34 29.88 10.36
CA LYS A 217 -25.20 30.70 10.80
C LYS A 217 -24.30 29.95 11.78
N ARG A 218 -24.87 29.16 12.70
CA ARG A 218 -24.09 28.34 13.64
C ARG A 218 -23.26 27.29 12.89
N ILE A 219 -23.89 26.54 11.99
CA ILE A 219 -23.21 25.58 11.12
C ILE A 219 -22.11 26.25 10.29
N ALA A 220 -22.39 27.41 9.70
CA ALA A 220 -21.40 28.18 8.94
C ALA A 220 -20.21 28.67 9.79
N SER A 221 -20.42 28.89 11.08
CA SER A 221 -19.35 29.22 12.05
C SER A 221 -18.60 28.00 12.59
N GLY A 222 -18.91 26.79 12.09
CA GLY A 222 -18.28 25.54 12.51
C GLY A 222 -18.96 24.84 13.69
N ASP A 223 -20.08 25.34 14.20
CA ASP A 223 -20.84 24.70 15.27
C ASP A 223 -21.86 23.70 14.69
N LEU A 224 -21.51 22.41 14.73
CA LEU A 224 -22.31 21.27 14.27
C LEU A 224 -22.95 20.50 15.45
N ALA A 225 -22.85 21.01 16.68
CA ALA A 225 -23.39 20.39 17.88
C ALA A 225 -24.91 20.54 18.02
N SER A 226 -25.57 21.15 17.03
CA SER A 226 -26.94 21.60 17.17
C SER A 226 -27.98 20.48 17.11
N GLN A 227 -29.03 20.68 17.90
CA GLN A 227 -30.15 19.76 18.02
C GLN A 227 -31.21 20.05 16.96
N LYS A 228 -32.06 19.06 16.69
CA LYS A 228 -33.18 19.18 15.75
C LYS A 228 -34.05 20.39 16.10
N LEU A 229 -34.21 21.31 15.14
CA LEU A 229 -35.11 22.45 15.27
C LEU A 229 -36.55 21.95 15.52
N ASN A 230 -37.18 22.41 16.60
CA ASN A 230 -38.55 22.04 16.95
C ASN A 230 -39.57 22.86 16.14
N ILE A 231 -39.57 22.67 14.82
CA ILE A 231 -40.50 23.32 13.90
C ILE A 231 -41.65 22.34 13.62
N LYS A 232 -42.84 22.61 14.19
CA LYS A 232 -44.03 21.75 14.08
C LYS A 232 -44.87 22.02 12.83
N ASN A 233 -44.41 22.91 11.94
CA ASN A 233 -45.14 23.26 10.73
C ASN A 233 -45.31 22.04 9.82
N LYS A 234 -46.53 21.82 9.31
CA LYS A 234 -46.85 20.77 8.32
C LYS A 234 -46.97 21.37 6.91
N ASP A 235 -46.05 22.28 6.58
CA ASP A 235 -45.98 23.03 5.33
C ASP A 235 -44.52 23.06 4.82
N GLU A 236 -44.22 23.88 3.81
CA GLU A 236 -42.91 24.00 3.17
C GLU A 236 -41.81 24.42 4.15
N ILE A 237 -42.13 25.12 5.24
CA ILE A 237 -41.17 25.48 6.29
C ILE A 237 -40.76 24.25 7.10
N GLY A 238 -41.72 23.35 7.38
CA GLY A 238 -41.42 22.08 8.04
C GLY A 238 -40.52 21.20 7.18
N GLU A 239 -40.81 21.11 5.89
CA GLU A 239 -40.01 20.36 4.92
C GLU A 239 -38.60 20.95 4.74
N LEU A 240 -38.48 22.29 4.72
CA LEU A 240 -37.20 22.99 4.75
C LEU A 240 -36.41 22.68 6.03
N SER A 241 -37.07 22.70 7.19
CA SER A 241 -36.44 22.38 8.48
C SER A 241 -35.90 20.94 8.50
N ASP A 242 -36.68 19.97 8.04
CA ASP A 242 -36.26 18.56 8.00
C ASP A 242 -35.10 18.36 7.01
N SER A 243 -35.19 18.96 5.81
CA SER A 243 -34.12 18.89 4.80
C SER A 243 -32.82 19.55 5.29
N PHE A 244 -32.93 20.71 5.95
CA PHE A 244 -31.80 21.40 6.58
C PHE A 244 -31.17 20.56 7.70
N HIS A 245 -32.00 19.92 8.53
CA HIS A 245 -31.52 19.02 9.58
C HIS A 245 -30.77 17.81 9.01
N GLN A 246 -31.28 17.20 7.93
CA GLN A 246 -30.57 16.11 7.24
C GLN A 246 -29.23 16.57 6.68
N MET A 247 -29.18 17.75 6.05
CA MET A 247 -27.92 18.34 5.58
C MET A 247 -26.91 18.54 6.72
N ALA A 248 -27.35 19.12 7.84
CA ALA A 248 -26.51 19.30 9.04
C ALA A 248 -25.96 17.98 9.58
N MET A 249 -26.81 16.95 9.67
CA MET A 249 -26.42 15.61 10.10
C MET A 249 -25.42 14.95 9.15
N ASN A 250 -25.58 15.11 7.84
CA ASN A 250 -24.66 14.57 6.86
C ASN A 250 -23.29 15.27 6.93
N ILE A 251 -23.27 16.60 7.05
CA ILE A 251 -22.02 17.35 7.27
C ILE A 251 -21.33 16.89 8.56
N ARG A 252 -22.09 16.76 9.66
CA ARG A 252 -21.56 16.26 10.93
C ARG A 252 -20.90 14.88 10.78
N ARG A 253 -21.57 13.93 10.13
CA ARG A 253 -21.02 12.58 9.87
C ARG A 253 -19.79 12.62 8.99
N LEU A 254 -19.78 13.44 7.94
CA LEU A 254 -18.62 13.61 7.07
C LEU A 254 -17.41 14.12 7.86
N ILE A 255 -17.58 15.16 8.68
CA ILE A 255 -16.51 15.70 9.53
C ILE A 255 -15.99 14.65 10.51
N GLN A 256 -16.85 13.85 11.15
CA GLN A 256 -16.43 12.75 12.02
C GLN A 256 -15.66 11.67 11.27
N GLN A 257 -16.14 11.26 10.10
CA GLN A 257 -15.53 10.20 9.31
C GLN A 257 -14.18 10.64 8.74
N VAL A 258 -14.05 11.89 8.28
CA VAL A 258 -12.76 12.44 7.84
C VAL A 258 -11.79 12.54 9.02
N GLY A 259 -12.26 12.90 10.22
CA GLY A 259 -11.43 12.93 11.43
C GLY A 259 -10.86 11.55 11.79
N LEU A 260 -11.71 10.51 11.79
CA LEU A 260 -11.27 9.13 12.02
C LEU A 260 -10.30 8.64 10.94
N ASN A 261 -10.57 8.96 9.67
CA ASN A 261 -9.67 8.59 8.58
C ASN A 261 -8.32 9.30 8.68
N ALA A 262 -8.30 10.58 9.09
CA ALA A 262 -7.06 11.32 9.31
C ALA A 262 -6.23 10.67 10.43
N GLU A 263 -6.85 10.30 11.54
CA GLU A 263 -6.18 9.58 12.64
C GLU A 263 -5.59 8.23 12.17
N GLN A 264 -6.34 7.48 11.36
CA GLN A 264 -5.84 6.23 10.76
C GLN A 264 -4.67 6.46 9.81
N VAL A 265 -4.69 7.52 9.00
CA VAL A 265 -3.58 7.87 8.09
C VAL A 265 -2.34 8.28 8.90
N ALA A 266 -2.50 9.07 9.96
CA ALA A 266 -1.39 9.43 10.85
C ALA A 266 -0.74 8.19 11.46
N ALA A 267 -1.53 7.31 12.09
CA ALA A 267 -1.03 6.07 12.69
C ALA A 267 -0.38 5.13 11.66
N ALA A 268 -0.98 4.98 10.48
CA ALA A 268 -0.40 4.16 9.42
C ALA A 268 0.92 4.74 8.89
N SER A 269 1.04 6.06 8.84
CA SER A 269 2.24 6.76 8.41
C SER A 269 3.38 6.62 9.43
N GLU A 270 3.08 6.75 10.73
CA GLU A 270 4.08 6.47 11.78
C GLU A 270 4.57 5.03 11.72
N GLN A 271 3.66 4.07 11.55
CA GLN A 271 4.02 2.65 11.41
C GLN A 271 4.87 2.41 10.15
N LEU A 272 4.54 3.05 9.03
CA LEU A 272 5.30 2.93 7.79
C LEU A 272 6.71 3.52 7.94
N SER A 273 6.85 4.66 8.62
CA SER A 273 8.15 5.27 8.94
C SER A 273 9.01 4.35 9.81
N ALA A 274 8.43 3.74 10.84
CA ALA A 274 9.14 2.80 11.70
C ALA A 274 9.59 1.54 10.94
N ASN A 275 8.72 1.02 10.05
CA ASN A 275 9.05 -0.12 9.20
C ASN A 275 10.16 0.22 8.18
N ALA A 276 10.13 1.43 7.61
CA ALA A 276 11.19 1.91 6.72
C ALA A 276 12.53 1.99 7.45
N GLU A 277 12.56 2.55 8.67
CA GLU A 277 13.79 2.61 9.48
C GLU A 277 14.32 1.22 9.84
N GLN A 278 13.44 0.30 10.24
CA GLN A 278 13.83 -1.08 10.53
C GLN A 278 14.38 -1.79 9.28
N THR A 279 13.76 -1.55 8.12
CA THR A 279 14.22 -2.12 6.85
C THR A 279 15.56 -1.52 6.44
N SER A 280 15.79 -0.22 6.61
CA SER A 280 17.09 0.40 6.40
C SER A 280 18.18 -0.25 7.26
N LYS A 281 17.94 -0.44 8.56
CA LYS A 281 18.90 -1.13 9.46
C LYS A 281 19.21 -2.55 9.00
N ALA A 282 18.20 -3.31 8.59
CA ALA A 282 18.40 -4.65 8.05
C ALA A 282 19.22 -4.62 6.74
N THR A 283 18.97 -3.61 5.90
CA THR A 283 19.66 -3.39 4.62
C THR A 283 21.12 -2.98 4.83
N GLU A 284 21.42 -2.14 5.82
CA GLU A 284 22.79 -1.83 6.27
C GLU A 284 23.53 -3.08 6.74
N GLN A 285 22.86 -3.97 7.47
CA GLN A 285 23.44 -5.24 7.89
C GLN A 285 23.73 -6.16 6.69
N ILE A 286 22.83 -6.19 5.69
CA ILE A 286 23.08 -6.89 4.42
C ILE A 286 24.31 -6.29 3.74
N SER A 287 24.42 -4.97 3.61
CA SER A 287 25.59 -4.30 3.02
C SER A 287 26.89 -4.69 3.71
N SER A 288 26.91 -4.68 5.04
CA SER A 288 28.09 -5.11 5.83
C SER A 288 28.44 -6.58 5.59
N THR A 289 27.42 -7.44 5.51
CA THR A 289 27.61 -8.87 5.20
C THR A 289 28.18 -9.04 3.79
N MET A 290 27.69 -8.29 2.79
CA MET A 290 28.20 -8.35 1.42
C MET A 290 29.66 -7.87 1.32
N GLN A 291 30.07 -6.89 2.12
CA GLN A 291 31.49 -6.50 2.21
C GLN A 291 32.35 -7.64 2.76
N GLN A 292 31.86 -8.39 3.75
CA GLN A 292 32.56 -9.58 4.26
C GLN A 292 32.63 -10.69 3.22
N VAL A 293 31.54 -10.91 2.46
CA VAL A 293 31.51 -11.89 1.35
C VAL A 293 32.51 -11.48 0.25
N ALA A 294 32.58 -10.19 -0.10
CA ALA A 294 33.55 -9.68 -1.08
C ALA A 294 35.00 -9.96 -0.63
N ALA A 295 35.34 -9.61 0.62
CA ALA A 295 36.67 -9.90 1.18
C ALA A 295 36.96 -11.40 1.26
N GLY A 296 35.96 -12.22 1.59
CA GLY A 296 36.06 -13.68 1.57
C GLY A 296 36.33 -14.23 0.16
N THR A 297 35.65 -13.67 -0.84
CA THR A 297 35.82 -14.03 -2.26
C THR A 297 37.21 -13.67 -2.78
N GLU A 298 37.74 -12.50 -2.40
CA GLU A 298 39.12 -12.11 -2.73
C GLU A 298 40.16 -13.04 -2.09
N ASN A 299 39.93 -13.46 -0.84
CA ASN A 299 40.77 -14.46 -0.18
C ASN A 299 40.67 -15.82 -0.89
N GLN A 300 39.49 -16.24 -1.30
CA GLN A 300 39.28 -17.48 -2.04
C GLN A 300 40.00 -17.47 -3.40
N ALA A 301 39.97 -16.35 -4.12
CA ALA A 301 40.73 -16.17 -5.35
C ALA A 301 42.24 -16.38 -5.13
N ARG A 302 42.81 -15.75 -4.09
CA ARG A 302 44.23 -15.91 -3.73
C ARG A 302 44.57 -17.36 -3.36
N SER A 303 43.73 -18.01 -2.57
CA SER A 303 43.94 -19.42 -2.20
C SER A 303 43.84 -20.36 -3.41
N ALA A 304 42.96 -20.09 -4.37
CA ALA A 304 42.87 -20.86 -5.61
C ALA A 304 44.14 -20.69 -6.47
N GLU A 305 44.67 -19.47 -6.58
CA GLU A 305 45.93 -19.19 -7.29
C GLU A 305 47.13 -19.89 -6.65
N GLU A 306 47.23 -19.83 -5.32
CA GLU A 306 48.27 -20.54 -4.56
C GLU A 306 48.17 -22.06 -4.74
N THR A 307 46.95 -22.61 -4.64
CA THR A 307 46.70 -24.04 -4.86
C THR A 307 47.07 -24.45 -6.28
N SER A 308 46.73 -23.63 -7.29
CA SER A 308 47.11 -23.88 -8.69
C SER A 308 48.63 -24.00 -8.84
N ARG A 309 49.37 -23.09 -8.21
CA ARG A 309 50.83 -23.12 -8.20
C ARG A 309 51.37 -24.40 -7.54
N THR A 310 50.86 -24.78 -6.36
CA THR A 310 51.27 -26.00 -5.67
C THR A 310 50.98 -27.25 -6.49
N VAL A 311 49.82 -27.31 -7.16
CA VAL A 311 49.45 -28.42 -8.04
C VAL A 311 50.38 -28.51 -9.26
N ASN A 312 50.79 -27.37 -9.82
CA ASN A 312 51.77 -27.33 -10.91
C ASN A 312 53.17 -27.81 -10.46
N GLU A 313 53.63 -27.36 -9.28
CA GLU A 313 54.88 -27.84 -8.67
C GLU A 313 54.84 -29.36 -8.40
N MET A 314 53.69 -29.88 -7.96
CA MET A 314 53.46 -31.31 -7.77
C MET A 314 53.52 -32.09 -9.09
N SER A 315 52.93 -31.57 -10.16
CA SER A 315 52.99 -32.17 -11.49
C SER A 315 54.44 -32.33 -11.99
N ILE A 316 55.26 -31.28 -11.80
CA ILE A 316 56.70 -31.31 -12.11
C ILE A 316 57.41 -32.38 -11.25
N GLY A 317 57.13 -32.42 -9.94
CA GLY A 317 57.70 -33.41 -9.03
C GLY A 317 57.35 -34.86 -9.40
N ILE A 318 56.09 -35.12 -9.74
CA ILE A 318 55.62 -36.45 -10.18
C ILE A 318 56.33 -36.88 -11.46
N LYS A 319 56.49 -35.96 -12.43
CA LYS A 319 57.23 -36.23 -13.66
C LYS A 319 58.68 -36.62 -13.38
N GLN A 320 59.35 -35.89 -12.48
CA GLN A 320 60.72 -36.20 -12.07
C GLN A 320 60.83 -37.57 -11.40
N ILE A 321 59.87 -37.93 -10.53
CA ILE A 321 59.84 -39.26 -9.90
C ILE A 321 59.66 -40.34 -10.98
N SER A 322 58.76 -40.15 -11.94
CA SER A 322 58.57 -41.07 -13.07
C SER A 322 59.87 -41.32 -13.84
N GLU A 323 60.58 -40.27 -14.21
CA GLU A 323 61.85 -40.34 -14.96
C GLU A 323 62.93 -41.05 -14.13
N ASN A 324 63.05 -40.72 -12.84
CA ASN A 324 63.99 -41.36 -11.93
C ASN A 324 63.69 -42.86 -11.75
N SER A 325 62.41 -43.23 -11.57
CA SER A 325 61.99 -44.63 -11.46
C SER A 325 62.32 -45.44 -12.71
N GLN A 326 62.12 -44.87 -13.91
CA GLN A 326 62.55 -45.51 -15.16
C GLN A 326 64.07 -45.72 -15.21
N GLN A 327 64.85 -44.73 -14.78
CA GLN A 327 66.30 -44.84 -14.73
C GLN A 327 66.78 -45.92 -13.74
N VAL A 328 66.14 -46.01 -12.55
CA VAL A 328 66.46 -47.05 -11.57
C VAL A 328 66.07 -48.43 -12.10
N SER A 329 64.91 -48.57 -12.75
CA SER A 329 64.49 -49.82 -13.41
C SER A 329 65.55 -50.31 -14.41
N HIS A 330 66.02 -49.41 -15.29
CA HIS A 330 67.05 -49.73 -16.27
C HIS A 330 68.38 -50.13 -15.64
N THR A 331 68.77 -49.45 -14.55
CA THR A 331 70.01 -49.74 -13.82
C THR A 331 69.92 -51.08 -13.09
N ALA A 332 68.77 -51.37 -12.46
CA ALA A 332 68.51 -52.66 -11.82
C ALA A 332 68.55 -53.81 -12.84
N ALA A 333 67.94 -53.64 -14.01
CA ALA A 333 68.01 -54.65 -15.08
C ALA A 333 69.45 -54.96 -15.51
N LYS A 334 70.30 -53.93 -15.67
CA LYS A 334 71.73 -54.11 -15.96
C LYS A 334 72.49 -54.80 -14.82
N ALA A 335 72.19 -54.44 -13.57
CA ALA A 335 72.82 -55.06 -12.40
C ALA A 335 72.44 -56.54 -12.29
N LEU A 336 71.18 -56.89 -12.60
CA LEU A 336 70.70 -58.27 -12.62
C LEU A 336 71.44 -59.12 -13.66
N ASP A 337 71.62 -58.57 -14.86
CA ASP A 337 72.35 -59.20 -15.95
C ASP A 337 73.83 -59.43 -15.56
N LYS A 338 74.48 -58.41 -14.99
CA LYS A 338 75.87 -58.52 -14.52
C LYS A 338 76.06 -59.47 -13.35
N ALA A 339 75.11 -59.53 -12.42
CA ALA A 339 75.12 -60.53 -11.35
C ALA A 339 74.96 -61.95 -11.92
N GLY A 340 74.12 -62.13 -12.94
CA GLY A 340 73.98 -63.39 -13.67
C GLY A 340 75.27 -63.83 -14.38
N GLU A 341 75.92 -62.93 -15.12
CA GLU A 341 77.23 -63.17 -15.73
C GLU A 341 78.31 -63.53 -14.68
N GLY A 342 78.30 -62.83 -13.54
CA GLY A 342 79.21 -63.08 -12.42
C GLY A 342 79.01 -64.46 -11.81
N ASN A 343 77.75 -64.85 -11.56
CA ASN A 343 77.41 -66.17 -11.04
C ASN A 343 77.84 -67.29 -12.00
N GLN A 344 77.64 -67.11 -13.31
CA GLN A 344 78.08 -68.06 -14.33
C GLN A 344 79.62 -68.21 -14.37
N SER A 345 80.33 -67.08 -14.22
CA SER A 345 81.80 -67.07 -14.17
C SER A 345 82.32 -67.81 -12.94
N ILE A 346 81.66 -67.63 -11.78
CA ILE A 346 81.97 -68.37 -10.55
C ILE A 346 81.70 -69.86 -10.72
N GLN A 347 80.57 -70.26 -11.31
CA GLN A 347 80.28 -71.67 -11.54
C GLN A 347 81.39 -72.34 -12.39
N THR A 348 81.86 -71.63 -13.42
CA THR A 348 82.98 -72.09 -14.25
C THR A 348 84.28 -72.22 -13.42
N ALA A 349 84.53 -71.29 -12.49
CA ALA A 349 85.68 -71.36 -11.59
C ALA A 349 85.59 -72.52 -10.59
N VAL A 350 84.41 -72.82 -10.06
CA VAL A 350 84.16 -74.00 -9.20
C VAL A 350 84.49 -75.28 -9.97
N ASP A 351 83.99 -75.42 -11.19
CA ASP A 351 84.25 -76.59 -12.04
C ASP A 351 85.75 -76.76 -12.30
N GLN A 352 86.46 -75.66 -12.57
CA GLN A 352 87.90 -75.66 -12.78
C GLN A 352 88.67 -76.04 -11.49
N MET A 353 88.27 -75.53 -10.33
CA MET A 353 88.88 -75.88 -9.04
C MET A 353 88.67 -77.35 -8.67
N ASN A 354 87.49 -77.91 -8.98
CA ASN A 354 87.24 -79.34 -8.84
C ASN A 354 88.16 -80.17 -9.75
N SER A 355 88.40 -79.72 -11.00
CA SER A 355 89.36 -80.36 -11.90
C SER A 355 90.81 -80.28 -11.37
N ILE A 356 91.20 -79.15 -10.76
CA ILE A 356 92.50 -78.99 -10.11
C ILE A 356 92.62 -79.94 -8.92
N ASN A 357 91.59 -80.01 -8.06
CA ASN A 357 91.55 -80.91 -6.91
C ASN A 357 91.78 -82.37 -7.32
N ASN A 358 91.08 -82.83 -8.35
CA ASN A 358 91.27 -84.18 -8.91
C ASN A 358 92.70 -84.40 -9.44
N THR A 359 93.29 -83.39 -10.08
CA THR A 359 94.66 -83.47 -10.62
C THR A 359 95.70 -83.55 -9.51
N VAL A 360 95.57 -82.72 -8.47
CA VAL A 360 96.43 -82.73 -7.28
C VAL A 360 96.32 -84.06 -6.55
N HIS A 361 95.10 -84.58 -6.36
CA HIS A 361 94.88 -85.88 -5.74
C HIS A 361 95.62 -87.00 -6.49
N ARG A 362 95.47 -87.06 -7.82
CA ARG A 362 96.14 -88.05 -8.67
C ARG A 362 97.67 -87.91 -8.63
N LEU A 363 98.20 -86.68 -8.59
CA LEU A 363 99.63 -86.45 -8.43
C LEU A 363 100.13 -86.97 -7.07
N GLY A 364 99.34 -86.79 -6.00
CA GLY A 364 99.64 -87.33 -4.67
C GLY A 364 99.77 -88.86 -4.69
N GLU A 365 98.87 -89.57 -5.39
CA GLU A 365 98.95 -91.02 -5.56
C GLU A 365 100.22 -91.46 -6.30
N VAL A 366 100.61 -90.75 -7.36
CA VAL A 366 101.83 -91.04 -8.14
C VAL A 366 103.08 -90.87 -7.27
N ILE A 367 103.16 -89.78 -6.51
CA ILE A 367 104.30 -89.51 -5.62
C ILE A 367 104.35 -90.54 -4.47
N SER A 368 103.20 -90.89 -3.88
CA SER A 368 103.11 -91.96 -2.89
C SER A 368 103.60 -93.30 -3.45
N SER A 369 103.22 -93.63 -4.69
CA SER A 369 103.73 -94.83 -5.37
C SER A 369 105.23 -94.76 -5.63
N LEU A 370 105.78 -93.59 -5.96
CA LEU A 370 107.23 -93.41 -6.12
C LEU A 370 107.95 -93.66 -4.80
N GLY A 371 107.44 -93.14 -3.68
CA GLY A 371 108.02 -93.34 -2.35
C GLY A 371 108.07 -94.82 -1.96
N ARG A 372 107.01 -95.58 -2.28
CA ARG A 372 106.98 -97.04 -2.07
C ARG A 372 108.04 -97.76 -2.91
N ARG A 373 108.16 -97.43 -4.20
CA ARG A 373 109.19 -98.01 -5.09
C ARG A 373 110.60 -97.67 -4.63
N SER A 374 110.85 -96.45 -4.17
CA SER A 374 112.14 -96.04 -3.61
C SER A 374 112.48 -96.80 -2.33
N LYS A 375 111.48 -97.16 -1.50
CA LYS A 375 111.67 -98.04 -0.34
C LYS A 375 112.04 -99.47 -0.73
N GLU A 376 111.38 -100.02 -1.74
CA GLU A 376 111.70 -101.34 -2.31
C GLU A 376 113.13 -101.37 -2.89
N ILE A 377 113.54 -100.32 -3.62
CA ILE A 377 114.92 -100.19 -4.11
C ILE A 377 115.91 -100.14 -2.94
N GLY A 378 115.60 -99.40 -1.87
CA GLY A 378 116.44 -99.35 -0.68
C GLY A 378 116.70 -100.73 -0.06
N GLN A 379 115.67 -101.57 0.03
CA GLN A 379 115.80 -102.96 0.51
C GLN A 379 116.68 -103.82 -0.41
N ILE A 380 116.55 -103.65 -1.73
CA ILE A 380 117.40 -104.38 -2.71
C ILE A 380 118.87 -103.98 -2.52
N ILE A 381 119.15 -102.70 -2.31
CA ILE A 381 120.52 -102.19 -2.09
C ILE A 381 121.13 -102.71 -0.79
N GLU A 382 120.33 -102.84 0.27
CA GLU A 382 120.76 -103.48 1.53
C GLU A 382 121.18 -104.94 1.30
N VAL A 383 120.39 -105.69 0.53
CA VAL A 383 120.74 -107.07 0.14
C VAL A 383 122.01 -107.12 -0.69
N ILE A 384 122.18 -106.23 -1.68
CA ILE A 384 123.38 -106.16 -2.52
C ILE A 384 124.62 -105.83 -1.69
N THR A 385 124.51 -104.89 -0.74
CA THR A 385 125.58 -104.56 0.21
C THR A 385 125.94 -105.78 1.05
N GLY A 386 124.95 -106.52 1.55
CA GLY A 386 125.14 -107.77 2.29
C GLY A 386 125.85 -108.85 1.46
N ILE A 387 125.42 -109.06 0.21
CA ILE A 387 126.07 -110.01 -0.72
C ILE A 387 127.50 -109.58 -1.03
N SER A 388 127.74 -108.29 -1.25
CA SER A 388 129.08 -107.75 -1.52
C SER A 388 130.01 -107.94 -0.32
N ALA A 389 129.53 -107.69 0.90
CA ALA A 389 130.28 -107.95 2.13
C ALA A 389 130.60 -109.44 2.31
N GLN A 390 129.63 -110.33 2.06
CA GLN A 390 129.83 -111.77 2.12
C GLN A 390 130.81 -112.27 1.05
N THR A 391 130.73 -111.71 -0.17
CA THR A 391 131.63 -112.02 -1.29
C THR A 391 133.05 -111.54 -1.00
N ASN A 392 133.21 -110.36 -0.41
CA ASN A 392 134.50 -109.83 0.05
C ASN A 392 135.13 -110.75 1.12
N LEU A 393 134.33 -111.26 2.07
CA LEU A 393 134.75 -112.22 3.09
C LEU A 393 135.14 -113.59 2.51
N LEU A 394 134.36 -114.11 1.56
CA LEU A 394 134.65 -115.35 0.84
C LEU A 394 135.94 -115.21 0.02
N ALA A 395 136.10 -114.09 -0.68
CA ALA A 395 137.28 -113.78 -1.48
C ALA A 395 138.53 -113.61 -0.62
N LEU A 396 138.41 -112.96 0.55
CA LEU A 396 139.48 -112.86 1.54
C LEU A 396 139.89 -114.24 2.07
N ASN A 397 138.93 -115.09 2.44
CA ASN A 397 139.21 -116.47 2.88
C ASN A 397 139.87 -117.30 1.77
N ALA A 398 139.43 -117.14 0.51
CA ALA A 398 140.04 -117.80 -0.64
C ALA A 398 141.46 -117.29 -0.93
N ALA A 399 141.71 -115.99 -0.77
CA ALA A 399 143.04 -115.40 -0.92
C ALA A 399 144.00 -115.88 0.18
N ILE A 400 143.52 -116.01 1.43
CA ILE A 400 144.28 -116.57 2.55
C ILE A 400 144.66 -118.03 2.28
N GLU A 401 143.70 -118.87 1.85
CA GLU A 401 143.98 -120.29 1.60
C GLU A 401 144.84 -120.51 0.34
N ALA A 402 144.70 -119.64 -0.68
CA ALA A 402 145.58 -119.63 -1.84
C ALA A 402 147.03 -119.22 -1.48
N ALA A 403 147.22 -118.27 -0.55
CA ALA A 403 148.53 -117.93 -0.02
C ALA A 403 149.15 -119.10 0.79
N ARG A 404 148.30 -119.91 1.44
CA ARG A 404 148.69 -121.09 2.21
C ARG A 404 149.18 -122.26 1.33
N ALA A 405 148.68 -122.36 0.10
CA ALA A 405 149.06 -123.39 -0.88
C ALA A 405 150.39 -123.11 -1.62
N GLY A 406 151.10 -122.01 -1.31
CA GLY A 406 152.44 -121.71 -1.85
C GLY A 406 152.47 -121.53 -3.37
N GLU A 407 153.51 -122.00 -4.06
CA GLU A 407 153.72 -121.82 -5.51
C GLU A 407 152.54 -122.33 -6.37
N HIS A 408 151.80 -123.35 -5.92
CA HIS A 408 150.64 -123.89 -6.66
C HIS A 408 149.37 -123.03 -6.54
N GLY A 409 149.29 -122.13 -5.55
CA GLY A 409 148.12 -121.28 -5.29
C GLY A 409 148.16 -119.89 -5.95
N LYS A 410 149.28 -119.50 -6.57
CA LYS A 410 149.51 -118.14 -7.12
C LYS A 410 148.42 -117.68 -8.10
N GLY A 411 147.98 -118.53 -9.03
CA GLY A 411 146.92 -118.18 -9.98
C GLY A 411 145.56 -117.97 -9.31
N PHE A 412 145.25 -118.76 -8.28
CA PHE A 412 144.02 -118.65 -7.50
C PHE A 412 144.01 -117.41 -6.60
N ALA A 413 145.16 -117.05 -6.02
CA ALA A 413 145.32 -115.84 -5.20
C ALA A 413 145.03 -114.57 -6.01
N VAL A 414 145.48 -114.50 -7.27
CA VAL A 414 145.19 -113.36 -8.16
C VAL A 414 143.69 -113.24 -8.44
N VAL A 415 143.00 -114.36 -8.73
CA VAL A 415 141.55 -114.35 -8.97
C VAL A 415 140.80 -113.97 -7.70
N ALA A 416 141.19 -114.51 -6.54
CA ALA A 416 140.55 -114.19 -5.26
C ALA A 416 140.71 -112.70 -4.88
N ASP A 417 141.88 -112.11 -5.10
CA ASP A 417 142.10 -110.68 -4.83
C ASP A 417 141.36 -109.77 -5.84
N GLU A 418 141.16 -110.22 -7.09
CA GLU A 418 140.33 -109.53 -8.08
C GLU A 418 138.83 -109.60 -7.73
N VAL A 419 138.34 -110.75 -7.25
CA VAL A 419 136.97 -110.88 -6.72
C VAL A 419 136.78 -110.03 -5.46
N ARG A 420 137.81 -109.94 -4.60
CA ARG A 420 137.80 -109.07 -3.41
C ARG A 420 137.65 -107.61 -3.82
N LYS A 421 138.44 -107.13 -4.78
CA LYS A 421 138.32 -105.77 -5.34
C LYS A 421 136.95 -105.51 -5.97
N LEU A 422 136.42 -106.44 -6.75
CA LEU A 422 135.09 -106.32 -7.36
C LEU A 422 133.98 -106.25 -6.29
N ALA A 423 134.10 -107.02 -5.21
CA ALA A 423 133.17 -106.99 -4.08
C ALA A 423 133.27 -105.68 -3.28
N GLU A 424 134.48 -105.15 -3.07
CA GLU A 424 134.73 -103.86 -2.44
C GLU A 424 134.16 -102.70 -3.28
N GLN A 425 134.39 -102.72 -4.60
CA GLN A 425 133.78 -101.78 -5.56
C GLN A 425 132.26 -101.90 -5.65
N SER A 426 131.72 -103.12 -5.59
CA SER A 426 130.26 -103.35 -5.56
C SER A 426 129.64 -102.81 -4.28
N SER A 427 130.32 -102.97 -3.13
CA SER A 427 129.91 -102.39 -1.86
C SER A 427 129.97 -100.87 -1.87
N GLU A 428 131.02 -100.27 -2.44
CA GLU A 428 131.14 -98.82 -2.58
C GLU A 428 130.05 -98.25 -3.50
N SER A 429 129.78 -98.91 -4.63
CA SER A 429 128.71 -98.54 -5.56
C SER A 429 127.33 -98.67 -4.92
N ALA A 430 127.08 -99.76 -4.18
CA ALA A 430 125.83 -99.96 -3.44
C ALA A 430 125.64 -98.89 -2.36
N GLN A 431 126.71 -98.47 -1.68
CA GLN A 431 126.67 -97.37 -0.72
C GLN A 431 126.32 -96.02 -1.38
N GLN A 432 126.88 -95.73 -2.55
CA GLN A 432 126.54 -94.53 -3.32
C GLN A 432 125.07 -94.55 -3.79
N ILE A 433 124.56 -95.70 -4.27
CA ILE A 433 123.16 -95.85 -4.64
C ILE A 433 122.26 -95.73 -3.40
N SER A 434 122.66 -96.29 -2.25
CA SER A 434 121.94 -96.14 -0.98
C SER A 434 121.77 -94.68 -0.59
N GLN A 435 122.83 -93.87 -0.70
CA GLN A 435 122.76 -92.43 -0.46
C GLN A 435 121.81 -91.71 -1.43
N LEU A 436 121.85 -92.05 -2.73
CA LEU A 436 120.92 -91.49 -3.72
C LEU A 436 119.47 -91.89 -3.45
N VAL A 437 119.22 -93.15 -3.08
CA VAL A 437 117.88 -93.65 -2.75
C VAL A 437 117.36 -92.98 -1.47
N ALA A 438 118.21 -92.78 -0.46
CA ALA A 438 117.84 -92.04 0.75
C ALA A 438 117.48 -90.58 0.42
N ALA A 439 118.23 -89.92 -0.46
CA ALA A 439 117.91 -88.57 -0.93
C ALA A 439 116.56 -88.54 -1.70
N ILE A 440 116.32 -89.50 -2.59
CA ILE A 440 115.03 -89.62 -3.30
C ILE A 440 113.88 -89.87 -2.32
N GLN A 441 114.07 -90.70 -1.29
CA GLN A 441 113.06 -90.96 -0.26
C GLN A 441 112.71 -89.67 0.51
N ASP A 442 113.72 -88.90 0.96
CA ASP A 442 113.53 -87.61 1.64
C ASP A 442 112.83 -86.58 0.74
N GLU A 443 113.25 -86.45 -0.53
CA GLU A 443 112.59 -85.57 -1.50
C GLU A 443 111.14 -86.00 -1.78
N THR A 444 110.88 -87.31 -1.86
CA THR A 444 109.53 -87.84 -2.06
C THR A 444 108.63 -87.59 -0.86
N GLU A 445 109.15 -87.74 0.36
CA GLU A 445 108.41 -87.43 1.59
C GLU A 445 108.05 -85.94 1.66
N LYS A 446 109.00 -85.05 1.36
CA LYS A 446 108.74 -83.61 1.24
C LYS A 446 107.69 -83.30 0.17
N ALA A 447 107.72 -84.02 -0.95
CA ALA A 447 106.73 -83.86 -2.01
C ALA A 447 105.34 -84.33 -1.56
N VAL A 448 105.22 -85.45 -0.83
CA VAL A 448 103.93 -85.89 -0.25
C VAL A 448 103.35 -84.82 0.68
N ILE A 449 104.14 -84.29 1.61
CA ILE A 449 103.70 -83.23 2.53
C ILE A 449 103.25 -81.99 1.75
N SER A 450 103.97 -81.62 0.69
CA SER A 450 103.61 -80.49 -0.18
C SER A 450 102.30 -80.74 -0.91
N MET A 451 102.03 -81.99 -1.34
CA MET A 451 100.77 -82.37 -2.00
C MET A 451 99.58 -82.38 -1.05
N GLU A 452 99.77 -82.79 0.21
CA GLU A 452 98.73 -82.68 1.25
C GLU A 452 98.36 -81.22 1.51
N ASN A 453 99.35 -80.33 1.63
CA ASN A 453 99.12 -78.90 1.78
C ASN A 453 98.42 -78.32 0.54
N ALA A 454 98.87 -78.66 -0.67
CA ALA A 454 98.22 -78.21 -1.90
C ALA A 454 96.76 -78.69 -2.01
N THR A 455 96.47 -79.92 -1.58
CA THR A 455 95.09 -80.45 -1.54
C THR A 455 94.24 -79.61 -0.59
N LYS A 456 94.76 -79.30 0.61
CA LYS A 456 94.07 -78.47 1.58
C LYS A 456 93.79 -77.06 1.04
N GLU A 457 94.78 -76.42 0.42
CA GLU A 457 94.62 -75.08 -0.18
C GLU A 457 93.58 -75.07 -1.31
N VAL A 458 93.53 -76.11 -2.15
CA VAL A 458 92.51 -76.21 -3.21
C VAL A 458 91.11 -76.39 -2.63
N VAL A 459 90.93 -77.22 -1.60
CA VAL A 459 89.64 -77.40 -0.92
C VAL A 459 89.17 -76.11 -0.26
N GLU A 460 90.06 -75.39 0.43
CA GLU A 460 89.74 -74.06 0.98
C GLU A 460 89.39 -73.07 -0.15
N GLY A 461 90.11 -73.11 -1.27
CA GLY A 461 89.82 -72.30 -2.46
C GLY A 461 88.44 -72.58 -3.07
N ILE A 462 88.01 -73.85 -3.14
CA ILE A 462 86.65 -74.21 -3.58
C ILE A 462 85.61 -73.53 -2.68
N GLY A 463 85.77 -73.61 -1.35
CA GLY A 463 84.85 -73.00 -0.39
C GLY A 463 84.74 -71.47 -0.53
N VAL A 464 85.86 -70.78 -0.80
CA VAL A 464 85.86 -69.33 -1.06
C VAL A 464 85.09 -68.99 -2.35
N VAL A 465 85.30 -69.76 -3.41
CA VAL A 465 84.62 -69.54 -4.70
C VAL A 465 83.11 -69.84 -4.59
N GLU A 466 82.71 -70.91 -3.90
CA GLU A 466 81.29 -71.19 -3.62
C GLU A 466 80.61 -70.07 -2.82
N THR A 467 81.31 -69.52 -1.82
CA THR A 467 80.83 -68.37 -1.04
C THR A 467 80.64 -67.13 -1.92
N ALA A 468 81.55 -66.89 -2.87
CA ALA A 468 81.40 -65.83 -3.85
C ALA A 468 80.18 -66.07 -4.76
N GLY A 469 79.91 -67.31 -5.16
CA GLY A 469 78.73 -67.69 -5.95
C GLY A 469 77.42 -67.42 -5.19
N ALA A 470 77.35 -67.83 -3.93
CA ALA A 470 76.22 -67.53 -3.06
C ALA A 470 75.98 -66.02 -2.92
N SER A 471 77.05 -65.22 -2.87
CA SER A 471 76.98 -63.75 -2.82
C SER A 471 76.38 -63.17 -4.11
N PHE A 472 76.77 -63.65 -5.29
CA PHE A 472 76.14 -63.24 -6.55
C PHE A 472 74.66 -63.63 -6.63
N GLY A 473 74.29 -64.80 -6.12
CA GLY A 473 72.88 -65.22 -5.99
C GLY A 473 72.06 -64.27 -5.10
N GLN A 474 72.61 -63.85 -3.96
CA GLN A 474 71.97 -62.85 -3.09
C GLN A 474 71.83 -61.49 -3.78
N ILE A 475 72.86 -61.02 -4.49
CA ILE A 475 72.80 -59.78 -5.28
C ILE A 475 71.67 -59.87 -6.30
N GLN A 476 71.55 -60.99 -7.02
CA GLN A 476 70.51 -61.19 -8.01
C GLN A 476 69.10 -61.10 -7.39
N HIS A 477 68.91 -61.71 -6.22
CA HIS A 477 67.63 -61.63 -5.50
C HIS A 477 67.30 -60.19 -5.07
N SER A 478 68.24 -59.49 -4.41
CA SER A 478 68.04 -58.11 -3.97
C SER A 478 67.78 -57.14 -5.12
N VAL A 479 68.46 -57.31 -6.26
CA VAL A 479 68.19 -56.49 -7.46
C VAL A 479 66.81 -56.77 -8.04
N SER A 480 66.34 -58.03 -7.99
CA SER A 480 64.97 -58.38 -8.40
C SER A 480 63.91 -57.76 -7.49
N GLU A 481 64.15 -57.69 -6.17
CA GLU A 481 63.25 -57.01 -5.24
C GLU A 481 63.17 -55.50 -5.53
N VAL A 482 64.31 -54.86 -5.80
CA VAL A 482 64.36 -53.44 -6.21
C VAL A 482 63.54 -53.22 -7.49
N ALA A 483 63.65 -54.10 -8.48
CA ALA A 483 62.85 -54.01 -9.71
C ALA A 483 61.34 -54.10 -9.42
N GLY A 484 60.92 -54.98 -8.51
CA GLY A 484 59.54 -55.08 -8.05
C GLY A 484 59.04 -53.79 -7.36
N GLN A 485 59.82 -53.23 -6.45
CA GLN A 485 59.50 -51.97 -5.77
C GLN A 485 59.37 -50.79 -6.75
N ILE A 486 60.21 -50.75 -7.79
CA ILE A 486 60.08 -49.72 -8.84
C ILE A 486 58.76 -49.83 -9.62
N GLN A 487 58.25 -51.04 -9.84
CA GLN A 487 56.95 -51.24 -10.49
C GLN A 487 55.80 -50.71 -9.63
N GLU A 488 55.87 -50.90 -8.31
CA GLU A 488 54.91 -50.33 -7.36
C GLU A 488 54.98 -48.79 -7.36
N ILE A 489 56.18 -48.22 -7.34
CA ILE A 489 56.37 -46.76 -7.43
C ILE A 489 55.79 -46.22 -8.74
N SER A 490 56.01 -46.88 -9.87
CA SER A 490 55.44 -46.47 -11.15
C SER A 490 53.91 -46.44 -11.13
N SER A 491 53.28 -47.39 -10.44
CA SER A 491 51.83 -47.44 -10.28
C SER A 491 51.33 -46.29 -9.39
N ALA A 492 52.03 -46.00 -8.29
CA ALA A 492 51.73 -44.87 -7.41
C ALA A 492 51.87 -43.52 -8.14
N VAL A 493 52.91 -43.36 -8.96
CA VAL A 493 53.13 -42.17 -9.80
C VAL A 493 51.97 -41.94 -10.78
N GLN A 494 51.46 -42.99 -11.44
CA GLN A 494 50.30 -42.88 -12.31
C GLN A 494 49.04 -42.43 -11.57
N GLN A 495 48.79 -43.00 -10.39
CA GLN A 495 47.67 -42.60 -9.54
C GLN A 495 47.80 -41.16 -9.06
N MET A 496 49.00 -40.73 -8.66
CA MET A 496 49.28 -39.35 -8.29
C MET A 496 49.03 -38.40 -9.46
N SER A 497 49.50 -38.74 -10.67
CA SER A 497 49.29 -37.92 -11.87
C SER A 497 47.80 -37.70 -12.15
N ALA A 498 46.98 -38.76 -12.09
CA ALA A 498 45.54 -38.65 -12.24
C ALA A 498 44.89 -37.79 -11.15
N GLY A 499 45.35 -37.92 -9.90
CA GLY A 499 44.91 -37.07 -8.79
C GLY A 499 45.26 -35.59 -8.99
N THR A 500 46.45 -35.29 -9.52
CA THR A 500 46.88 -33.93 -9.85
C THR A 500 46.03 -33.33 -10.97
N GLU A 501 45.71 -34.09 -12.03
CA GLU A 501 44.79 -33.62 -13.09
C GLU A 501 43.39 -33.30 -12.54
N GLN A 502 42.89 -34.12 -11.62
CA GLN A 502 41.61 -33.85 -10.97
C GLN A 502 41.66 -32.57 -10.12
N MET A 503 42.75 -32.36 -9.37
CA MET A 503 42.95 -31.12 -8.61
C MET A 503 42.98 -29.88 -9.51
N VAL A 504 43.63 -29.95 -10.69
CA VAL A 504 43.62 -28.84 -11.66
C VAL A 504 42.19 -28.47 -12.06
N ARG A 505 41.33 -29.46 -12.35
CA ARG A 505 39.93 -29.22 -12.70
C ARG A 505 39.17 -28.56 -11.55
N SER A 506 39.32 -29.07 -10.33
CA SER A 506 38.66 -28.49 -9.15
C SER A 506 39.12 -27.07 -8.84
N VAL A 507 40.40 -26.73 -9.06
CA VAL A 507 40.90 -25.36 -8.91
C VAL A 507 40.31 -24.44 -9.99
N THR A 508 40.14 -24.94 -11.22
CA THR A 508 39.52 -24.17 -12.31
C THR A 508 38.05 -23.89 -12.04
N GLU A 509 37.29 -24.89 -11.60
CA GLU A 509 35.89 -24.73 -11.17
C GLU A 509 35.77 -23.76 -9.98
N MET A 510 36.71 -23.81 -9.04
CA MET A 510 36.75 -22.87 -7.92
C MET A 510 36.99 -21.43 -8.39
N ALA A 511 37.85 -21.21 -9.38
CA ALA A 511 38.07 -19.88 -9.95
C ALA A 511 36.80 -19.33 -10.62
N GLU A 512 36.11 -20.15 -11.42
CA GLU A 512 34.85 -19.77 -12.07
C GLU A 512 33.75 -19.44 -11.03
N LEU A 513 33.62 -20.24 -9.98
CA LEU A 513 32.67 -19.98 -8.89
C LEU A 513 33.02 -18.69 -8.12
N THR A 514 34.31 -18.40 -7.96
CA THR A 514 34.78 -17.18 -7.30
C THR A 514 34.42 -15.94 -8.10
N GLU A 515 34.58 -15.97 -9.43
CA GLU A 515 34.14 -14.89 -10.32
C GLU A 515 32.62 -14.68 -10.27
N LEU A 516 31.84 -15.77 -10.32
CA LEU A 516 30.39 -15.70 -10.22
C LEU A 516 29.94 -15.10 -8.88
N THR A 517 30.59 -15.48 -7.78
CA THR A 517 30.30 -14.98 -6.44
C THR A 517 30.64 -13.50 -6.31
N ALA A 518 31.76 -13.06 -6.92
CA ALA A 518 32.13 -11.65 -6.96
C ALA A 518 31.10 -10.81 -7.72
N ALA A 519 30.65 -11.28 -8.90
CA ALA A 519 29.62 -10.62 -9.70
C ALA A 519 28.28 -10.53 -8.95
N GLY A 520 27.82 -11.64 -8.37
CA GLY A 520 26.59 -11.67 -7.57
C GLY A 520 26.70 -10.77 -6.32
N THR A 521 27.88 -10.66 -5.72
CA THR A 521 28.12 -9.76 -4.59
C THR A 521 28.00 -8.28 -4.97
N GLN A 522 28.51 -7.89 -6.14
CA GLN A 522 28.32 -6.54 -6.66
C GLN A 522 26.85 -6.23 -6.97
N GLU A 523 26.12 -7.17 -7.58
CA GLU A 523 24.71 -6.98 -7.92
C GLU A 523 23.85 -6.80 -6.66
N VAL A 524 24.05 -7.64 -5.65
CA VAL A 524 23.35 -7.47 -4.36
C VAL A 524 23.74 -6.15 -3.71
N SER A 525 25.01 -5.74 -3.76
CA SER A 525 25.44 -4.46 -3.18
C SER A 525 24.75 -3.26 -3.84
N ALA A 526 24.64 -3.26 -5.17
CA ALA A 526 23.90 -2.24 -5.92
C ALA A 526 22.41 -2.21 -5.55
N ALA A 527 21.75 -3.37 -5.47
CA ALA A 527 20.36 -3.46 -5.03
C ALA A 527 20.17 -2.99 -3.58
N THR A 528 21.17 -3.20 -2.72
CA THR A 528 21.17 -2.76 -1.32
C THR A 528 21.22 -1.24 -1.23
N GLU A 529 22.02 -0.58 -2.08
CA GLU A 529 22.05 0.90 -2.19
C GLU A 529 20.72 1.48 -2.68
N GLU A 530 20.12 0.89 -3.74
CA GLU A 530 18.82 1.32 -4.24
C GLU A 530 17.69 1.14 -3.19
N GLN A 531 17.76 0.04 -2.44
CA GLN A 531 16.80 -0.24 -1.37
C GLN A 531 16.92 0.75 -0.21
N LEU A 532 18.15 1.15 0.17
CA LEU A 532 18.36 2.20 1.17
C LEU A 532 17.76 3.54 0.73
N ALA A 533 18.02 3.95 -0.51
CA ALA A 533 17.46 5.17 -1.07
C ALA A 533 15.91 5.14 -1.09
N SER A 534 15.32 4.00 -1.47
CA SER A 534 13.87 3.81 -1.47
C SER A 534 13.27 3.90 -0.06
N MET A 535 13.93 3.34 0.95
CA MET A 535 13.47 3.42 2.35
C MET A 535 13.57 4.85 2.90
N GLU A 536 14.58 5.61 2.50
CA GLU A 536 14.69 7.04 2.83
C GLU A 536 13.53 7.84 2.23
N GLU A 537 13.17 7.59 0.97
CA GLU A 537 12.01 8.21 0.31
C GLU A 537 10.68 7.82 0.97
N ILE A 538 10.50 6.55 1.34
CA ILE A 538 9.31 6.07 2.07
C ILE A 538 9.22 6.74 3.44
N SER A 539 10.32 6.87 4.16
CA SER A 539 10.37 7.53 5.47
C SER A 539 9.95 9.00 5.35
N LEU A 540 10.52 9.74 4.39
CA LEU A 540 10.17 11.14 4.11
C LEU A 540 8.69 11.28 3.70
N SER A 541 8.20 10.42 2.82
CA SER A 541 6.80 10.43 2.37
C SER A 541 5.83 10.12 3.51
N SER A 542 6.18 9.17 4.37
CA SER A 542 5.39 8.82 5.56
C SER A 542 5.34 9.99 6.54
N SER A 543 6.47 10.65 6.80
CA SER A 543 6.50 11.86 7.63
C SER A 543 5.60 12.97 7.06
N SER A 544 5.65 13.18 5.73
CA SER A 544 4.76 14.14 5.07
C SER A 544 3.27 13.78 5.21
N LEU A 545 2.91 12.50 5.07
CA LEU A 545 1.53 12.04 5.25
C LEU A 545 1.04 12.21 6.69
N ALA A 546 1.90 11.92 7.67
CA ALA A 546 1.60 12.14 9.09
C ALA A 546 1.32 13.63 9.36
N ASN A 547 2.18 14.53 8.86
CA ASN A 547 1.98 15.98 9.00
C ASN A 547 0.68 16.45 8.32
N MET A 548 0.38 15.97 7.11
CA MET A 548 -0.88 16.30 6.41
C MET A 548 -2.12 15.81 7.18
N ALA A 549 -2.04 14.63 7.78
CA ALA A 549 -3.12 14.08 8.59
C ALA A 549 -3.32 14.90 9.88
N GLU A 550 -2.25 15.33 10.54
CA GLU A 550 -2.29 16.22 11.70
C GLU A 550 -2.89 17.60 11.33
N GLU A 551 -2.46 18.21 10.22
CA GLU A 551 -3.05 19.45 9.71
C GLU A 551 -4.55 19.30 9.43
N LEU A 552 -4.96 18.18 8.81
CA LEU A 552 -6.37 17.88 8.56
C LEU A 552 -7.15 17.72 9.87
N GLN A 553 -6.56 17.07 10.87
CA GLN A 553 -7.16 16.92 12.21
C GLN A 553 -7.33 18.28 12.90
N LEU A 554 -6.34 19.18 12.78
CA LEU A 554 -6.43 20.57 13.27
C LEU A 554 -7.53 21.37 12.56
N LEU A 555 -7.65 21.22 11.23
CA LEU A 555 -8.71 21.88 10.45
C LEU A 555 -10.10 21.37 10.84
N ILE A 556 -10.23 20.06 11.05
CA ILE A 556 -11.48 19.42 11.51
C ILE A 556 -11.81 19.80 12.94
N GLY A 557 -10.80 19.94 13.81
CA GLY A 557 -10.95 20.38 15.20
C GLY A 557 -11.55 21.78 15.35
N LYS A 558 -11.55 22.61 14.29
CA LYS A 558 -12.29 23.89 14.26
C LYS A 558 -13.81 23.70 14.28
N PHE A 559 -14.31 22.53 13.86
CA PHE A 559 -15.72 22.21 13.88
C PHE A 559 -16.11 21.58 15.22
N LYS A 560 -17.10 22.16 15.91
CA LYS A 560 -17.67 21.59 17.14
C LYS A 560 -18.69 20.53 16.77
N VAL A 561 -18.33 19.28 16.97
CA VAL A 561 -19.13 18.12 16.58
C VAL A 561 -19.84 17.48 17.78
N GLN A 562 -19.60 17.98 18.99
CA GLN A 562 -20.21 17.56 20.25
C GLN A 562 -20.83 18.74 20.98
#